data_AF-A0A8S4P0P4-F1
#
_entry.id   AF-A0A8S4P0P4-F1
#
_cell.length_a   1.000
_cell.length_b   1.000
_cell.length_c   1.000
_cell.angle_alpha   90.00
_cell.angle_beta   90.00
_cell.angle_gamma   90.00
#
_symmetry.space_group_name_H-M   'P 1'
#
loop_
_entity.id
_entity.type
_entity.pdbx_description
1 polymer ?
#
loop_
_entity_poly.entity_id
_entity_poly.type
_entity_poly.pdbx_seq_one_letter_code
_entity_poly.pdbx_strand_id
1 'polypeptide(L)'
;MMQITDFQKIGVGLAGFGVAFIFLGILFLFDKGLLAIGNILFICGLAFVIGLERTFRFFFQQHKLKATGFFFGGILIVLIGWPLIGMCLETYGFVLLFSGFFPVAINFLRRVPVLGSLLNLPGISYLVNKVGEPQGMV
;
A
#
# COMPACT_ATOMS: atom_id res chain seq x y z
N MET A 1 -7.34 -14.32 20.50
CA MET A 1 -7.53 -13.29 19.46
C MET A 1 -6.38 -12.28 19.57
N MET A 2 -5.49 -12.18 18.58
CA MET A 2 -4.48 -11.11 18.60
C MET A 2 -5.19 -9.77 18.38
N GLN A 3 -5.21 -8.92 19.42
CA GLN A 3 -5.76 -7.58 19.35
C GLN A 3 -5.01 -6.75 18.30
N ILE A 4 -5.74 -6.11 17.39
CA ILE A 4 -5.19 -5.07 16.53
C ILE A 4 -4.72 -3.93 17.43
N THR A 5 -3.46 -3.54 17.32
CA THR A 5 -2.91 -2.45 18.13
C THR A 5 -3.47 -1.11 17.67
N ASP A 6 -3.58 -0.13 18.58
CA ASP A 6 -4.13 1.19 18.22
C ASP A 6 -3.30 1.89 17.14
N PHE A 7 -1.98 1.64 17.11
CA PHE A 7 -1.09 2.06 16.02
C PHE A 7 -1.52 1.51 14.67
N GLN A 8 -1.98 0.26 14.58
CA GLN A 8 -2.43 -0.31 13.32
C GLN A 8 -3.74 0.29 12.84
N LYS A 9 -4.66 0.63 13.76
CA LYS A 9 -5.89 1.36 13.39
C LYS A 9 -5.57 2.75 12.85
N ILE A 10 -4.67 3.46 13.52
CA ILE A 10 -4.17 4.77 13.06
C ILE A 10 -3.49 4.62 11.70
N GLY A 11 -2.66 3.60 11.52
CA GLY A 11 -1.98 3.30 10.26
C GLY A 11 -2.95 3.03 9.10
N VAL A 12 -4.02 2.26 9.33
CA VAL A 12 -5.08 2.04 8.34
C VAL A 12 -5.75 3.37 7.98
N GLY A 13 -6.02 4.23 8.96
CA GLY A 13 -6.54 5.57 8.74
C GLY A 13 -5.62 6.43 7.87
N LEU A 14 -4.33 6.52 8.23
CA LEU A 14 -3.33 7.28 7.48
C LEU A 14 -3.17 6.75 6.05
N ALA A 15 -3.12 5.43 5.86
CA ALA A 15 -3.00 4.83 4.53
C ALA A 15 -4.25 5.16 3.68
N GLY A 16 -5.44 5.09 4.27
CA GLY A 16 -6.69 5.49 3.61
C GLY A 16 -6.72 6.96 3.22
N PHE A 17 -6.29 7.86 4.10
CA PHE A 17 -6.13 9.28 3.77
C PHE A 17 -5.11 9.48 2.66
N GLY A 18 -3.97 8.79 2.70
CA GLY A 18 -2.96 8.85 1.64
C GLY A 18 -3.53 8.51 0.27
N VAL A 19 -4.28 7.40 0.18
CA VAL A 19 -4.98 7.00 -1.07
C VAL A 19 -6.01 8.06 -1.50
N ALA A 20 -6.77 8.63 -0.56
CA ALA A 20 -7.73 9.68 -0.88
C ALA A 20 -7.05 10.95 -1.43
N PHE A 21 -5.93 11.39 -0.84
CA PHE A 21 -5.15 12.53 -1.31
C PHE A 21 -4.48 12.27 -2.67
N ILE A 22 -3.98 11.05 -2.91
CA ILE A 22 -3.48 10.65 -4.24
C ILE A 22 -4.62 10.71 -5.27
N PHE A 23 -5.77 10.13 -4.97
CA PHE A 23 -6.95 10.16 -5.84
C PHE A 23 -7.39 11.60 -6.14
N LEU A 24 -7.44 12.45 -5.11
CA LEU A 24 -7.77 13.85 -5.25
C LEU A 24 -6.73 14.58 -6.11
N GLY A 25 -5.45 14.28 -5.93
CA GLY A 25 -4.36 14.81 -6.77
C GLY A 25 -4.51 14.45 -8.24
N ILE A 26 -4.94 13.22 -8.56
CA ILE A 26 -5.26 12.82 -9.93
C ILE A 26 -6.43 13.62 -10.48
N LEU A 27 -7.50 13.79 -9.69
CA LEU A 27 -8.72 14.48 -10.09
C LEU A 27 -8.46 15.97 -10.38
N PHE A 28 -7.59 16.62 -9.60
CA PHE A 28 -7.12 17.98 -9.82
C PHE A 28 -6.02 18.11 -10.90
N LEU A 29 -6.05 17.25 -11.93
CA LEU A 29 -5.10 17.25 -13.05
C LEU A 29 -3.64 17.03 -12.63
N PHE A 30 -3.41 16.05 -11.75
CA PHE A 30 -2.09 15.68 -11.22
C PHE A 30 -1.41 16.79 -10.41
N ASP A 31 -2.15 17.35 -9.44
CA ASP A 31 -1.58 18.31 -8.50
C ASP A 31 -0.44 17.69 -7.68
N LYS A 32 0.74 18.26 -7.82
CA LYS A 32 1.99 17.74 -7.23
C LYS A 32 1.96 17.77 -5.70
N GLY A 33 1.31 18.76 -5.11
CA GLY A 33 1.22 18.92 -3.66
C GLY A 33 0.32 17.86 -3.04
N LEU A 34 -0.86 17.65 -3.63
CA LEU A 34 -1.79 16.60 -3.20
C LEU A 34 -1.19 15.20 -3.37
N LEU A 35 -0.52 14.94 -4.50
CA LEU A 35 0.18 13.67 -4.73
C LEU A 35 1.32 13.45 -3.73
N ALA A 36 2.09 14.50 -3.40
CA ALA A 36 3.18 14.43 -2.42
C ALA A 36 2.66 14.13 -1.01
N ILE A 37 1.64 14.88 -0.56
CA ILE A 37 1.02 14.67 0.76
C ILE A 37 0.42 13.27 0.83
N GLY A 38 -0.28 12.85 -0.23
CA GLY A 38 -0.86 11.52 -0.33
C GLY A 38 0.18 10.42 -0.19
N ASN A 39 1.31 10.53 -0.89
CA ASN A 39 2.42 9.60 -0.79
C ASN A 39 3.05 9.54 0.62
N ILE A 40 3.27 10.69 1.25
CA ILE A 40 3.82 10.74 2.62
C ILE A 40 2.86 10.06 3.60
N LEU A 41 1.57 10.42 3.56
CA LEU A 41 0.55 9.83 4.41
C LEU A 41 0.44 8.32 4.21
N PHE A 42 0.53 7.88 2.95
CA PHE A 42 0.45 6.47 2.59
C PHE A 42 1.63 5.66 3.14
N ILE A 43 2.86 6.14 2.97
CA ILE A 43 4.07 5.48 3.49
C ILE A 43 4.04 5.45 5.03
N CYS A 44 3.68 6.55 5.68
CA CYS A 44 3.53 6.60 7.13
C CYS A 44 2.46 5.62 7.60
N GLY A 45 1.32 5.56 6.92
CA GLY A 45 0.24 4.61 7.21
C GLY A 45 0.72 3.15 7.10
N LEU A 46 1.41 2.80 6.02
CA LEU A 46 1.99 1.47 5.83
C LEU A 46 2.99 1.11 6.94
N ALA A 47 3.86 2.03 7.32
CA ALA A 47 4.81 1.81 8.42
C ALA A 47 4.10 1.51 9.75
N PHE A 48 2.98 2.17 10.04
CA PHE A 48 2.17 1.91 11.23
C PHE A 48 1.34 0.61 11.16
N VAL A 49 0.86 0.21 9.99
CA VAL A 49 0.09 -1.05 9.80
C VAL A 49 1.01 -2.28 9.92
N ILE A 50 2.16 -2.24 9.25
CA ILE A 50 3.10 -3.34 9.13
C ILE A 50 4.04 -3.41 10.34
N GLY A 51 4.33 -2.26 10.94
CA GLY A 51 5.35 -2.07 11.98
C GLY A 51 6.69 -1.64 11.36
N LEU A 52 7.33 -0.62 11.95
CA LEU A 52 8.56 0.00 11.45
C LEU A 52 9.68 -1.02 11.20
N GLU A 53 9.90 -1.95 12.13
CA GLU A 53 10.99 -2.94 12.03
C GLU A 53 10.78 -3.95 10.89
N ARG A 54 9.52 -4.40 10.69
CA ARG A 54 9.17 -5.29 9.59
C ARG A 54 9.13 -4.56 8.26
N THR A 55 8.68 -3.30 8.24
CA THR A 55 8.67 -2.45 7.04
C THR A 55 10.09 -2.21 6.55
N PHE A 56 11.03 -1.86 7.45
CA PHE A 56 12.43 -1.69 7.09
C PHE A 56 13.07 -2.97 6.56
N ARG A 57 12.88 -4.12 7.22
CA ARG A 57 13.38 -5.42 6.70
C ARG A 57 12.73 -5.81 5.37
N PHE A 58 11.46 -5.44 5.15
CA PHE A 58 10.73 -5.76 3.93
C PHE A 58 11.14 -4.85 2.75
N PHE A 59 11.37 -3.56 3.00
CA PHE A 59 11.85 -2.59 2.00
C PHE A 59 13.34 -2.77 1.65
N PHE A 60 14.17 -3.22 2.59
CA PHE A 60 15.62 -3.39 2.39
C PHE A 60 16.08 -4.83 2.12
N GLN A 61 15.16 -5.75 1.84
CA GLN A 61 15.55 -7.08 1.39
C GLN A 61 16.21 -7.00 0.01
N GLN A 62 17.36 -7.64 -0.19
CA GLN A 62 18.15 -7.58 -1.44
C GLN A 62 17.32 -7.88 -2.70
N HIS A 63 16.37 -8.81 -2.59
CA HIS A 63 15.47 -9.20 -3.68
C HIS A 63 14.36 -8.16 -3.97
N LYS A 64 14.14 -7.20 -3.07
CA LYS A 64 13.11 -6.16 -3.14
C LYS A 64 13.68 -4.75 -3.37
N LEU A 65 15.01 -4.57 -3.30
CA LEU A 65 15.67 -3.27 -3.51
C LEU A 65 15.36 -2.64 -4.87
N LYS A 66 15.23 -3.43 -5.94
CA LYS A 66 14.82 -2.91 -7.26
C LYS A 66 13.41 -2.28 -7.21
N ALA A 67 12.49 -2.93 -6.50
CA ALA A 67 11.13 -2.43 -6.33
C ALA A 67 11.08 -1.16 -5.47
N THR A 68 11.86 -1.13 -4.38
CA THR A 68 12.05 0.06 -3.54
C THR A 68 12.58 1.23 -4.36
N GLY A 69 13.58 0.99 -5.22
CA GLY A 69 14.12 2.02 -6.11
C GLY A 69 13.09 2.58 -7.08
N PHE A 70 12.25 1.74 -7.69
CA PHE A 70 11.17 2.19 -8.57
C PHE A 70 10.07 2.96 -7.82
N PHE A 71 9.73 2.56 -6.60
CA PHE A 71 8.73 3.23 -5.78
C PHE A 71 9.20 4.63 -5.34
N PHE A 72 10.36 4.72 -4.68
CA PHE A 72 10.93 6.01 -4.27
C PHE A 72 11.35 6.87 -5.47
N GLY A 73 11.84 6.24 -6.55
CA GLY A 73 12.14 6.92 -7.81
C GLY A 73 10.88 7.53 -8.44
N GLY A 74 9.76 6.82 -8.42
CA GLY A 74 8.45 7.32 -8.85
C GLY A 74 8.03 8.57 -8.07
N ILE A 75 8.10 8.50 -6.73
CA ILE A 75 7.80 9.65 -5.84
C ILE A 75 8.70 10.84 -6.18
N LEU A 76 10.01 10.63 -6.35
CA LEU A 76 10.92 11.71 -6.72
C LEU A 76 10.56 12.35 -8.07
N ILE A 77 10.16 11.55 -9.07
CA ILE A 77 9.73 12.06 -10.38
C ILE A 77 8.42 12.85 -10.27
N VAL A 78 7.48 12.43 -9.42
CA VAL A 78 6.27 13.20 -9.09
C VAL A 78 6.66 14.57 -8.52
N LEU A 79 7.61 14.61 -7.59
CA LEU A 79 8.09 15.85 -6.95
C LEU A 79 8.85 16.76 -7.92
N ILE A 80 9.68 16.21 -8.82
CA ILE A 80 10.45 16.96 -9.83
C ILE A 80 9.53 17.61 -10.87
N GLY A 81 8.32 17.07 -11.04
CA GLY A 81 7.26 17.73 -11.80
C GLY A 81 6.76 16.99 -13.02
N TRP A 82 7.05 15.69 -13.12
CA TRP A 82 6.49 14.78 -14.13
C TRP A 82 5.53 13.78 -13.44
N PRO A 83 4.41 14.25 -12.87
CA PRO A 83 3.56 13.43 -12.01
C PRO A 83 2.94 12.24 -12.74
N LEU A 84 2.66 12.34 -14.04
CA LEU A 84 2.10 11.23 -14.81
C LEU A 84 3.08 10.04 -14.91
N ILE A 85 4.34 10.32 -15.28
CA ILE A 85 5.39 9.31 -15.39
C ILE A 85 5.75 8.78 -13.99
N GLY A 86 5.85 9.68 -13.02
CA GLY A 86 6.13 9.34 -11.63
C GLY A 86 5.10 8.39 -11.05
N MET A 87 3.79 8.65 -11.27
CA MET A 87 2.69 7.79 -10.84
C MET A 87 2.75 6.39 -11.47
N CYS A 88 3.10 6.28 -12.76
CA CYS A 88 3.26 4.97 -13.39
C CYS A 88 4.42 4.18 -12.78
N LEU A 89 5.57 4.83 -12.56
CA LEU A 89 6.74 4.23 -11.91
C LEU A 89 6.46 3.85 -10.45
N GLU A 90 5.81 4.74 -9.72
CA GLU A 90 5.41 4.54 -8.33
C GLU A 90 4.47 3.35 -8.21
N THR A 91 3.41 3.29 -9.03
CA THR A 91 2.46 2.18 -9.03
C THR A 91 3.15 0.86 -9.37
N TYR A 92 4.05 0.86 -10.37
CA TYR A 92 4.82 -0.33 -10.73
C TYR A 92 5.72 -0.80 -9.58
N GLY A 93 6.48 0.13 -8.99
CA GLY A 93 7.35 -0.14 -7.84
C GLY A 93 6.56 -0.63 -6.63
N PHE A 94 5.40 -0.01 -6.36
CA PHE A 94 4.48 -0.38 -5.30
C PHE A 94 3.99 -1.83 -5.47
N VAL A 95 3.45 -2.17 -6.64
CA VAL A 95 2.94 -3.54 -6.91
C VAL A 95 4.06 -4.57 -6.76
N LEU A 96 5.25 -4.29 -7.30
CA LEU A 96 6.40 -5.20 -7.16
C LEU A 96 6.84 -5.37 -5.71
N LEU A 97 6.85 -4.27 -4.94
CA LEU A 97 7.27 -4.27 -3.56
C LEU A 97 6.29 -5.09 -2.71
N PHE A 98 4.99 -4.80 -2.82
CA PHE A 98 3.94 -5.41 -2.01
C PHE A 98 3.44 -6.77 -2.51
N SER A 99 3.82 -7.23 -3.71
CA SER A 99 3.45 -8.55 -4.27
C SER A 99 3.56 -9.72 -3.27
N GLY A 100 4.63 -9.76 -2.46
CA GLY A 100 4.83 -10.79 -1.43
C GLY A 100 4.15 -10.52 -0.09
N PHE A 101 3.62 -9.31 0.10
CA PHE A 101 2.93 -8.86 1.32
C PHE A 101 1.41 -8.91 1.20
N PHE A 102 0.85 -8.97 -0.01
CA PHE A 102 -0.60 -9.03 -0.24
C PHE A 102 -1.32 -10.09 0.60
N PRO A 103 -0.84 -11.35 0.72
CA PRO A 103 -1.51 -12.36 1.54
C PRO A 103 -1.56 -11.98 3.03
N VAL A 104 -0.50 -11.33 3.52
CA VAL A 104 -0.42 -10.85 4.92
C VAL A 104 -1.34 -9.64 5.11
N ALA A 105 -1.33 -8.69 4.18
CA ALA A 105 -2.20 -7.52 4.19
C ALA A 105 -3.67 -7.91 4.15
N ILE A 106 -4.07 -8.83 3.28
CA ILE A 106 -5.44 -9.35 3.18
C ILE A 106 -5.88 -10.01 4.49
N ASN A 107 -5.02 -10.85 5.07
CA ASN A 107 -5.30 -11.49 6.36
C ASN A 107 -5.42 -10.47 7.50
N PHE A 108 -4.71 -9.35 7.41
CA PHE A 108 -4.82 -8.24 8.35
C PHE A 108 -6.12 -7.44 8.14
N LEU A 109 -6.45 -7.11 6.89
CA LEU A 109 -7.64 -6.35 6.52
C LEU A 109 -8.93 -7.10 6.86
N ARG A 110 -8.95 -8.43 6.71
CA ARG A 110 -10.06 -9.29 7.15
C ARG A 110 -10.33 -9.22 8.66
N ARG A 111 -9.36 -8.82 9.47
CA ARG A 111 -9.50 -8.70 10.93
C ARG A 111 -10.07 -7.34 11.37
N VAL A 112 -10.09 -6.35 10.47
CA VAL A 112 -10.71 -5.05 10.74
C VAL A 112 -12.21 -5.18 10.43
N PRO A 113 -13.14 -5.04 11.40
CA PRO A 113 -14.56 -5.36 11.19
C PRO A 113 -15.22 -4.57 10.05
N VAL A 114 -14.80 -3.32 9.80
CA VAL A 114 -15.32 -2.48 8.72
C VAL A 114 -14.80 -2.93 7.35
N LEU A 115 -13.49 -3.15 7.21
CA LEU A 115 -12.86 -3.56 5.95
C LEU A 115 -13.07 -5.05 5.63
N GLY A 116 -13.13 -5.88 6.66
CA GLY A 116 -13.42 -7.31 6.57
C GLY A 116 -14.81 -7.57 6.03
N SER A 117 -15.81 -6.78 6.44
CA SER A 117 -17.18 -6.87 5.91
C SER A 117 -17.24 -6.51 4.42
N LEU A 118 -16.47 -5.51 3.98
CA LEU A 118 -16.36 -5.15 2.55
C LEU A 118 -15.64 -6.23 1.73
N LEU A 119 -14.61 -6.87 2.29
CA LEU A 119 -13.89 -7.96 1.61
C LEU A 119 -14.67 -9.29 1.57
N ASN A 120 -15.63 -9.49 2.48
CA ASN A 120 -16.48 -10.68 2.53
C ASN A 120 -17.74 -10.58 1.66
N LEU A 121 -17.87 -9.53 0.85
CA LEU A 121 -18.95 -9.42 -0.14
C LEU A 121 -18.76 -10.48 -1.25
N PRO A 122 -19.86 -11.14 -1.70
CA PRO A 122 -19.80 -12.34 -2.53
C PRO A 122 -19.10 -12.19 -3.89
N GLY A 123 -18.86 -10.97 -4.39
CA GLY A 123 -18.03 -10.72 -5.59
C GLY A 123 -16.54 -10.47 -5.30
N ILE A 124 -16.21 -9.78 -4.21
CA ILE A 124 -14.82 -9.43 -3.85
C ILE A 124 -14.11 -10.63 -3.22
N SER A 125 -14.85 -11.48 -2.50
CA SER A 125 -14.29 -12.67 -1.85
C SER A 125 -13.64 -13.65 -2.82
N TYR A 126 -14.13 -13.77 -4.06
CA TYR A 126 -13.54 -14.64 -5.09
C TYR A 126 -12.14 -14.17 -5.50
N LEU A 127 -11.96 -12.87 -5.77
CA LEU A 127 -10.66 -12.28 -6.12
C LEU A 127 -9.69 -12.33 -4.93
N VAL A 128 -10.19 -12.06 -3.73
CA VAL A 128 -9.39 -12.09 -2.50
C VAL A 128 -8.93 -13.53 -2.18
N ASN A 129 -9.77 -14.54 -2.40
CA ASN A 129 -9.37 -15.94 -2.23
C ASN A 129 -8.33 -16.36 -3.27
N LYS A 130 -8.49 -15.95 -4.54
CA LYS A 130 -7.53 -16.25 -5.62
C LYS A 130 -6.15 -15.58 -5.42
N VAL A 131 -6.10 -14.41 -4.79
CA VAL A 131 -4.85 -13.70 -4.44
C VAL A 131 -4.28 -14.18 -3.11
N GLY A 132 -5.12 -14.68 -2.21
CA GLY A 132 -4.75 -15.16 -0.87
C GLY A 132 -4.34 -16.63 -0.81
N GLU A 133 -4.59 -17.43 -1.86
CA GLU A 133 -4.11 -18.80 -1.94
C GLU A 133 -2.56 -18.82 -1.95
N PRO A 134 -1.93 -19.54 -0.99
CA PRO A 134 -0.49 -19.72 -1.01
C PRO A 134 -0.12 -20.51 -2.27
N GLN A 135 0.82 -20.01 -3.07
CA GLN A 135 1.36 -20.69 -4.25
C GLN A 135 2.18 -21.94 -3.87
N GLY A 136 1.52 -22.97 -3.33
CA GLY A 136 2.19 -24.21 -2.96
C GLY A 136 1.23 -25.26 -2.44
N MET A 137 0.47 -25.88 -3.34
CA MET A 137 0.17 -27.32 -3.33
C MET A 137 -0.15 -27.78 -4.76
N VAL A 138 0.93 -27.98 -5.53
CA VAL A 138 1.10 -29.11 -6.44
C VAL A 138 2.54 -29.57 -6.33
#